data_AF-J9Q4M0-F1
#
_entry.id   AF-J9Q4M0-F1
#
_cell.length_a   1.000
_cell.length_b   1.000
_cell.length_c   1.000
_cell.angle_alpha   90.00
_cell.angle_beta   90.00
_cell.angle_gamma   90.00
#
_symmetry.space_group_name_H-M   'P 1'
#
loop_
_entity.id
_entity.type
_entity.pdbx_description
1 polymer ?
#
loop_
_entity_poly.entity_id
_entity_poly.type
_entity_poly.pdbx_seq_one_letter_code
_entity_poly.pdbx_strand_id
1 'polypeptide(L)'
;TPGRILALCNSKQLNLKHVKHFVLDECDKMLAALDMRRDVQEIFRNTPHEKQVMMFSATLSKEIRAVCKRFMQDPMEVYVDDDSKLTLHGLQQHYVKLKDNEKNRKLFELLDVLEFNQVIIFVKSV
;
A
#
# COMPACT_ATOMS: atom_id res chain seq x y z
N THR A 1 9.80 -4.08 -4.25
CA THR A 1 8.60 -4.95 -4.10
C THR A 1 9.02 -6.27 -3.47
N PRO A 2 8.12 -6.95 -2.73
CA PRO A 2 8.43 -8.21 -2.03
C PRO A 2 9.06 -9.28 -2.94
N GLY A 3 8.43 -9.62 -4.07
CA GLY A 3 8.94 -10.66 -4.97
C GLY A 3 10.39 -10.42 -5.46
N ARG A 4 10.79 -9.17 -5.72
CA ARG A 4 12.18 -8.86 -6.10
C ARG A 4 13.15 -9.02 -4.94
N ILE A 5 12.78 -8.54 -3.75
CA ILE A 5 13.64 -8.68 -2.55
C ILE A 5 13.82 -10.16 -2.22
N LEU A 6 12.75 -10.95 -2.27
CA LEU A 6 12.82 -12.39 -2.05
C LEU A 6 13.73 -13.09 -3.07
N ALA A 7 13.61 -12.76 -4.36
CA ALA A 7 14.48 -13.32 -5.39
C ALA A 7 15.98 -13.01 -5.14
N LEU A 8 16.30 -11.81 -4.65
CA LEU A 8 17.68 -11.44 -4.28
C LEU A 8 18.18 -12.18 -3.04
N CYS A 9 17.30 -12.44 -2.07
CA CYS A 9 17.62 -13.28 -0.91
C CYS A 9 17.92 -14.72 -1.34
N ASN A 10 17.05 -15.31 -2.18
CA ASN A 10 17.15 -16.68 -2.64
C ASN A 10 18.38 -16.91 -3.53
N SER A 11 18.76 -15.92 -4.33
CA SER A 11 20.00 -15.93 -5.13
C SER A 11 21.26 -15.57 -4.33
N LYS A 12 21.14 -15.35 -3.00
CA LYS A 12 22.23 -14.96 -2.09
C LYS A 12 22.93 -13.64 -2.47
N GLN A 13 22.31 -12.81 -3.31
CA GLN A 13 22.81 -11.49 -3.68
C GLN A 13 22.49 -10.45 -2.61
N LEU A 14 21.47 -10.69 -1.79
CA LEU A 14 21.08 -9.85 -0.67
C LEU A 14 21.09 -10.66 0.63
N ASN A 15 21.95 -10.27 1.57
CA ASN A 15 22.03 -10.89 2.88
C ASN A 15 21.29 -10.03 3.92
N LEU A 16 20.23 -10.59 4.51
CA LEU A 16 19.40 -9.89 5.49
C LEU A 16 19.77 -10.19 6.96
N LYS A 17 20.83 -10.96 7.23
CA LYS A 17 21.23 -11.39 8.58
C LYS A 17 21.61 -10.25 9.54
N HIS A 18 21.78 -9.03 9.05
CA HIS A 18 22.16 -7.86 9.86
C HIS A 18 21.10 -6.75 9.85
N VAL A 19 19.89 -7.04 9.36
CA VAL A 19 18.79 -6.08 9.35
C VAL A 19 18.39 -5.75 10.78
N LYS A 20 18.54 -4.47 11.15
CA LYS A 20 18.10 -3.92 12.43
C LYS A 20 16.72 -3.25 12.36
N HIS A 21 16.26 -2.90 11.16
CA HIS A 21 15.01 -2.19 10.91
C HIS A 21 14.28 -2.85 9.75
N PHE A 22 13.06 -3.32 9.98
CA PHE A 22 12.19 -3.90 8.97
C PHE A 22 10.94 -3.03 8.82
N VAL A 23 10.82 -2.35 7.68
CA VAL A 23 9.75 -1.38 7.43
C VAL A 23 8.86 -1.86 6.30
N LEU A 24 7.54 -1.86 6.53
CA LEU A 24 6.53 -2.08 5.49
C LEU A 24 5.69 -0.81 5.34
N ASP A 25 5.70 -0.24 4.14
CA ASP A 25 4.78 0.82 3.74
C ASP A 25 3.63 0.23 2.91
N GLU A 26 2.48 0.88 2.87
CA GLU A 26 1.22 0.34 2.31
C GLU A 26 0.95 -1.10 2.78
N CYS A 27 1.13 -1.35 4.08
CA CYS A 27 1.14 -2.71 4.62
C CYS A 27 -0.21 -3.44 4.46
N ASP A 28 -1.31 -2.71 4.33
CA ASP A 28 -2.63 -3.28 4.04
C ASP A 28 -2.67 -3.95 2.67
N LYS A 29 -2.20 -3.28 1.62
CA LYS A 29 -2.12 -3.85 0.27
C LYS A 29 -1.13 -5.00 0.23
N MET A 30 0.06 -4.84 0.83
CA MET A 30 1.10 -5.88 0.81
C MET A 30 0.69 -7.15 1.55
N LEU A 31 -0.06 -7.04 2.66
CA LEU A 31 -0.43 -8.18 3.49
C LEU A 31 -1.83 -8.75 3.17
N ALA A 32 -2.68 -8.01 2.45
CA ALA A 32 -3.97 -8.51 1.98
C ALA A 32 -3.81 -9.54 0.85
N ALA A 33 -2.91 -9.29 -0.10
CA ALA A 33 -2.66 -10.22 -1.20
C ALA A 33 -1.86 -11.44 -0.71
N LEU A 34 -2.38 -12.64 -0.97
CA LEU A 34 -1.84 -13.89 -0.41
C LEU A 34 -0.40 -14.19 -0.88
N ASP A 35 -0.12 -13.94 -2.15
CA ASP A 35 1.19 -14.07 -2.77
C ASP A 35 2.20 -13.09 -2.16
N MET A 36 1.88 -11.80 -2.12
CA MET A 36 2.77 -10.79 -1.53
C MET A 36 3.00 -11.04 -0.04
N ARG A 37 1.96 -11.45 0.70
CA ARG A 37 2.08 -11.79 2.11
C ARG A 37 3.04 -12.95 2.34
N ARG A 38 2.99 -13.99 1.50
CA ARG A 38 3.92 -15.13 1.59
C ARG A 38 5.35 -14.65 1.39
N ASP A 39 5.59 -13.83 0.37
CA ASP A 39 6.91 -13.29 0.09
C ASP A 39 7.44 -12.46 1.27
N VAL A 40 6.62 -11.55 1.80
CA VAL A 40 6.99 -10.71 2.96
C VAL A 40 7.32 -11.57 4.18
N GLN A 41 6.55 -12.63 4.44
CA GLN A 41 6.82 -13.55 5.55
C GLN A 41 8.14 -14.30 5.38
N GLU A 42 8.47 -14.71 4.17
CA GLU A 42 9.73 -15.41 3.87
C GLU A 42 10.93 -14.46 4.02
N ILE A 43 10.82 -13.23 3.51
CA ILE A 43 11.83 -12.19 3.71
C ILE A 43 12.01 -11.93 5.21
N PHE A 44 10.92 -11.79 5.96
CA PHE A 44 10.96 -11.52 7.41
C PHE A 44 11.68 -12.64 8.18
N ARG A 45 11.46 -13.91 7.83
CA ARG A 45 12.15 -15.06 8.44
C ARG A 45 13.65 -15.10 8.16
N ASN A 46 14.10 -14.48 7.07
CA ASN A 46 15.53 -14.35 6.73
C ASN A 46 16.23 -13.19 7.47
N THR A 47 15.52 -12.45 8.32
CA THR A 47 16.07 -11.37 9.14
C THR A 47 16.24 -11.83 10.60
N PRO A 48 17.09 -11.15 11.41
CA PRO A 48 17.19 -11.40 12.84
C PRO A 48 15.85 -11.34 13.58
N HIS A 49 15.70 -12.10 14.66
CA HIS A 49 14.52 -12.02 15.54
C HIS A 49 14.44 -10.66 16.23
N GLU A 50 15.55 -10.20 16.81
CA GLU A 50 15.68 -8.89 17.45
C GLU A 50 15.95 -7.81 16.41
N LYS A 51 14.92 -7.04 16.09
CA LYS A 51 14.97 -5.88 15.20
C LYS A 51 13.74 -4.99 15.44
N GLN A 52 13.87 -3.72 15.12
CA GLN A 52 12.70 -2.83 15.10
C GLN A 52 11.85 -3.14 13.86
N VAL A 53 10.54 -3.25 14.05
CA VAL A 53 9.57 -3.45 12.97
C VAL A 53 8.61 -2.28 12.96
N MET A 54 8.43 -1.65 11.80
CA MET A 54 7.52 -0.51 11.60
C MET A 54 6.60 -0.79 10.42
N MET A 55 5.32 -0.45 10.56
CA MET A 55 4.33 -0.62 9.50
C MET A 55 3.52 0.66 9.34
N PHE A 56 3.37 1.09 8.08
CA PHE A 56 2.64 2.29 7.70
C PHE A 56 1.58 1.95 6.66
N SER A 57 0.42 2.58 6.80
CA SER A 57 -0.64 2.54 5.79
C SER A 57 -1.61 3.69 6.03
N ALA A 58 -2.17 4.23 4.94
CA ALA A 58 -3.25 5.21 5.01
C ALA A 58 -4.58 4.57 5.49
N THR A 59 -4.78 3.28 5.21
CA THR A 59 -5.98 2.53 5.59
C THR A 59 -5.61 1.25 6.33
N LEU A 60 -6.25 0.99 7.46
CA LEU A 60 -6.01 -0.22 8.26
C LEU A 60 -7.33 -0.81 8.75
N SER A 61 -7.79 -1.86 8.07
CA SER A 61 -8.92 -2.65 8.57
C SER A 61 -8.54 -3.44 9.82
N LYS A 62 -9.53 -3.81 10.65
CA LYS A 62 -9.32 -4.62 11.85
C LYS A 62 -8.64 -5.96 11.55
N GLU A 63 -8.96 -6.57 10.41
CA GLU A 63 -8.39 -7.85 9.97
C GLU A 63 -6.91 -7.73 9.63
N ILE A 64 -6.53 -6.71 8.85
CA ILE A 64 -5.14 -6.44 8.49
C ILE A 64 -4.33 -6.08 9.73
N ARG A 65 -4.89 -5.30 10.66
CA ARG A 65 -4.22 -4.96 11.94
C ARG A 65 -3.80 -6.21 12.71
N ALA A 66 -4.67 -7.22 12.80
CA ALA A 66 -4.34 -8.48 13.46
C ALA A 66 -3.17 -9.21 12.76
N VAL A 67 -3.07 -9.10 11.44
CA VAL A 67 -1.94 -9.65 10.67
C VAL A 67 -0.65 -8.86 10.97
N CYS A 68 -0.69 -7.54 10.92
CA CYS A 68 0.46 -6.66 11.21
C CYS A 68 1.05 -6.94 12.60
N LYS A 69 0.19 -7.06 13.63
CA LYS A 69 0.62 -7.33 15.01
C LYS A 69 1.45 -8.61 15.14
N ARG A 70 1.26 -9.61 14.28
CA ARG A 70 2.04 -10.86 14.33
C ARG A 70 3.50 -10.71 13.92
N PHE A 71 3.85 -9.60 13.27
CA PHE A 71 5.24 -9.29 12.91
C PHE A 71 5.96 -8.43 13.95
N MET A 72 5.24 -7.91 14.94
CA MET A 72 5.73 -6.94 15.92
C MET A 72 5.64 -7.52 17.33
N GLN A 73 6.49 -7.02 18.23
CA GLN A 73 6.43 -7.33 19.66
C GLN A 73 6.05 -6.04 20.38
N ASP A 74 4.91 -6.05 21.07
CA ASP A 74 4.37 -4.92 21.83
C ASP A 74 4.50 -3.55 21.12
N PRO A 75 3.89 -3.37 19.92
CA PRO A 75 4.10 -2.17 19.14
C PRO A 75 3.40 -0.96 19.76
N MET A 76 4.05 0.21 19.67
CA MET A 76 3.35 1.48 19.79
C MET A 76 2.41 1.65 18.60
N GLU A 77 1.14 1.87 18.86
CA GLU A 77 0.12 2.03 17.82
C GLU A 77 -0.36 3.47 17.77
N VAL A 78 -0.17 4.13 16.63
CA VAL A 78 -0.59 5.51 16.39
C VAL A 78 -1.67 5.51 15.33
N TYR A 79 -2.85 6.06 15.69
CA TYR A 79 -4.02 6.13 14.83
C TYR A 79 -4.44 7.56 14.60
N VAL A 80 -4.95 7.82 13.40
CA VAL A 80 -5.68 9.04 13.06
C VAL A 80 -7.14 8.62 12.87
N ASP A 81 -7.83 8.37 13.99
CA ASP A 81 -9.19 7.78 14.06
C ASP A 81 -10.32 8.80 13.79
N ASP A 82 -10.08 9.77 12.92
CA ASP A 82 -11.10 10.77 12.58
C ASP A 82 -11.45 10.59 11.11
N ASP A 83 -12.50 9.80 10.83
CA ASP A 83 -13.05 9.62 9.47
C ASP A 83 -13.35 10.98 8.81
N SER A 84 -13.57 12.02 9.62
CA SER A 84 -13.73 13.41 9.17
C SER A 84 -12.42 14.08 8.71
N LYS A 85 -11.25 13.71 9.27
CA LYS A 85 -9.93 14.27 8.92
C LYS A 85 -9.21 13.51 7.80
N LEU A 86 -9.67 12.32 7.43
CA LEU A 86 -9.15 11.59 6.28
C LEU A 86 -9.56 12.23 4.94
N THR A 87 -10.56 13.12 4.95
CA THR A 87 -10.85 13.96 3.80
C THR A 87 -9.76 15.03 3.68
N LEU A 88 -8.99 14.97 2.60
CA LEU A 88 -7.95 15.95 2.30
C LEU A 88 -8.60 17.34 2.16
N HIS A 89 -8.27 18.25 3.07
CA HIS A 89 -8.71 19.64 2.95
C HIS A 89 -8.16 20.24 1.64
N GLY A 90 -9.06 20.71 0.76
CA GLY A 90 -8.71 21.18 -0.58
C GLY A 90 -8.88 20.13 -1.69
N LEU A 91 -9.19 18.87 -1.37
CA LEU A 91 -9.55 17.87 -2.39
C LEU A 91 -11.03 17.99 -2.74
N GLN A 92 -11.31 18.42 -3.98
CA GLN A 92 -12.66 18.44 -4.54
C GLN A 92 -12.99 17.07 -5.14
N GLN A 93 -14.08 16.45 -4.68
CA GLN A 93 -14.52 15.13 -5.12
C GLN A 93 -15.88 15.23 -5.81
N HIS A 94 -15.96 14.71 -7.03
CA HIS A 94 -17.16 14.69 -7.85
C HIS A 94 -17.35 13.31 -8.47
N TYR A 95 -18.59 12.97 -8.84
CA TYR A 95 -18.88 11.76 -9.61
C TYR A 95 -19.78 12.10 -10.81
N VAL A 96 -19.64 11.34 -11.90
CA VAL A 96 -20.51 11.43 -13.07
C VAL A 96 -21.15 10.06 -13.28
N LYS A 97 -22.47 10.02 -13.43
CA LYS A 97 -23.22 8.80 -13.77
C LYS A 97 -23.39 8.74 -15.29
N LEU A 98 -22.80 7.73 -15.93
CA LEU A 98 -22.84 7.51 -17.36
C LEU A 98 -22.72 6.02 -17.71
N LYS A 99 -22.99 5.65 -18.95
CA LYS A 99 -22.75 4.31 -19.48
C LYS A 99 -21.28 4.13 -19.86
N ASP A 100 -20.83 2.88 -19.97
CA ASP A 100 -19.43 2.57 -20.25
C ASP A 100 -18.96 3.11 -21.61
N ASN A 101 -19.81 3.02 -22.63
CA ASN A 101 -19.55 3.54 -23.97
C ASN A 101 -19.51 5.08 -24.06
N GLU A 102 -19.95 5.80 -23.03
CA GLU A 102 -19.92 7.26 -22.96
C GLU A 102 -18.63 7.79 -22.32
N LYS A 103 -17.83 6.92 -21.66
CA LYS A 103 -16.67 7.31 -20.86
C LYS A 103 -15.60 8.03 -21.65
N ASN A 104 -15.26 7.53 -22.84
CA ASN A 104 -14.20 8.14 -23.67
C ASN A 104 -14.56 9.57 -24.05
N ARG A 105 -15.76 9.80 -24.57
CA ARG A 105 -16.23 11.13 -24.92
C ARG A 105 -16.26 12.05 -23.70
N LYS A 106 -16.84 11.59 -22.59
CA LYS A 106 -16.95 12.39 -21.37
C LYS A 106 -15.58 12.75 -20.80
N LEU A 107 -14.61 11.83 -20.87
CA LEU A 107 -13.24 12.06 -20.43
C LEU A 107 -12.57 13.15 -21.28
N PHE A 108 -12.67 13.08 -22.62
CA PHE A 108 -12.12 14.13 -23.48
C PHE A 108 -12.76 15.51 -23.20
N GLU A 109 -14.08 15.56 -23.06
CA GLU A 109 -14.78 16.80 -22.68
C GLU A 109 -14.25 17.38 -21.34
N LEU A 110 -13.93 16.54 -20.36
CA LEU A 110 -13.34 16.99 -19.09
C LEU A 110 -11.90 17.47 -19.25
N LEU A 111 -11.10 16.78 -20.06
CA LEU A 111 -9.70 17.15 -20.31
C LEU A 111 -9.58 18.46 -21.10
N ASP A 112 -10.56 18.78 -21.95
CA ASP A 112 -10.58 20.02 -22.73
C ASP A 112 -11.04 21.23 -21.89
N VAL A 113 -11.94 21.03 -20.93
CA VAL A 113 -12.56 22.12 -20.14
C VAL A 113 -11.80 22.42 -18.85
N LEU A 114 -11.24 21.40 -18.20
CA LEU A 114 -10.57 21.57 -16.92
C LEU A 114 -9.11 21.98 -17.13
N GLU A 115 -8.67 23.02 -16.42
CA GLU A 115 -7.27 23.41 -16.38
C GLU A 115 -6.51 22.57 -15.33
N PHE A 116 -5.45 21.88 -15.74
CA PHE A 116 -4.59 21.09 -14.86
C PHE A 116 -3.15 21.02 -15.40
N ASN A 117 -2.18 20.77 -14.52
CA ASN A 117 -0.79 20.54 -14.93
C ASN A 117 -0.58 19.10 -15.41
N GLN A 118 -1.04 18.13 -14.62
CA GLN A 118 -0.94 16.69 -14.89
C GLN A 118 -2.16 15.99 -14.30
N VAL A 119 -2.59 14.90 -14.95
CA VAL A 119 -3.74 14.09 -14.54
C VAL A 119 -3.36 12.61 -14.56
N ILE A 120 -3.81 11.88 -13.54
CA ILE A 120 -3.71 10.42 -13.49
C ILE A 120 -5.11 9.84 -13.73
N ILE A 121 -5.22 8.94 -14.72
CA ILE A 121 -6.47 8.23 -15.03
C ILE A 121 -6.28 6.77 -14.68
N PHE A 122 -7.06 6.29 -13.71
CA PHE A 122 -7.04 4.88 -13.30
C PHE A 122 -8.01 4.06 -14.16
N VAL A 123 -7.51 3.01 -14.81
CA VAL A 123 -8.31 2.00 -15.53
C VAL A 123 -8.22 0.65 -14.83
N LYS A 124 -9.19 -0.23 -15.07
CA LYS A 124 -9.30 -1.52 -14.37
C LYS A 124 -8.38 -2.64 -14.91
N SER A 125 -7.86 -2.50 -16.12
CA SER A 125 -7.11 -3.55 -16.83
C SER A 125 -6.03 -2.96 -17.72
N VAL A 126 -5.00 -3.76 -17.97
CA VAL A 126 -3.95 -3.52 -18.98
C VAL A 126 -4.51 -3.74 -20.38
#